data_AF-A0AAJ6YK53-F1
#
_entry.id   AF-A0AAJ6YK53-F1
#
_cell.length_a   1.000
_cell.length_b   1.000
_cell.length_c   1.000
_cell.angle_alpha   90.00
_cell.angle_beta   90.00
_cell.angle_gamma   90.00
#
_symmetry.space_group_name_H-M   'P 1'
#
loop_
_entity.id
_entity.type
_entity.pdbx_description
1 polymer ?
#
loop_
_entity_poly.entity_id
_entity_poly.type
_entity_poly.pdbx_seq_one_letter_code
_entity_poly.pdbx_strand_id
1 'polypeptide(L)'
;MTLPVGRKRGSSVSFTRAKDDINDVTDEIHISLAPYIQTYLAHSGQGLGCCGIGLPVPFERAAPRSWWNPKFDSEILEGQFKCSAFPQIRLRFRYALTYILLISVSWLAYFVIFGIESESQFWPAIAIMFTTVGVVVSVILYITYTDHYRTFVLPISVGVALVLCFLSIIFLVFVPPYTAGLTLVGHFALCSEILLLIYTVLPMPLYMCVIICTMYSFLFEFLTAYLYGTETARAEYFTGKIKTLNTTTDLLNERHNFTSDQQNTSLKSSDSVWKIKLRRRRVSPPIERRR
;
A
#
# COMPACT_ATOMS: atom_id res chain seq x y z
N MET A 1 64.33 -8.43 48.24
CA MET A 1 63.85 -7.81 46.99
C MET A 1 63.07 -8.87 46.20
N THR A 2 61.86 -8.51 45.75
CA THR A 2 60.96 -9.16 44.76
C THR A 2 60.32 -10.54 45.04
N LEU A 3 59.02 -10.48 45.40
CA LEU A 3 57.92 -11.39 45.04
C LEU A 3 57.36 -10.99 43.63
N PRO A 4 56.36 -11.68 43.04
CA PRO A 4 56.28 -13.04 42.48
C PRO A 4 55.63 -13.00 41.06
N VAL A 5 55.10 -14.12 40.54
CA VAL A 5 53.72 -14.25 39.97
C VAL A 5 53.60 -15.59 39.22
N GLY A 6 52.91 -16.54 39.85
CA GLY A 6 52.27 -17.67 39.19
C GLY A 6 50.89 -17.24 38.69
N ARG A 7 50.64 -17.42 37.38
CA ARG A 7 49.38 -17.04 36.74
C ARG A 7 48.46 -18.26 36.66
N LYS A 8 47.62 -18.48 37.68
CA LYS A 8 46.43 -19.35 37.55
C LYS A 8 45.30 -18.56 36.88
N ARG A 9 44.86 -19.02 35.71
CA ARG A 9 43.60 -18.58 35.06
C ARG A 9 42.43 -19.21 35.81
N GLY A 10 41.75 -18.43 36.65
CA GLY A 10 40.38 -18.70 37.08
C GLY A 10 39.45 -17.74 36.35
N SER A 11 38.70 -18.22 35.36
CA SER A 11 37.58 -17.51 34.79
C SER A 11 36.34 -17.88 35.60
N SER A 12 35.89 -16.95 36.43
CA SER A 12 34.57 -17.02 37.06
C SER A 12 33.93 -15.64 36.94
N VAL A 13 33.09 -15.47 35.93
CA VAL A 13 32.20 -14.32 35.84
C VAL A 13 30.98 -14.65 36.72
N SER A 14 30.95 -14.08 37.92
CA SER A 14 29.79 -14.15 38.81
C SER A 14 28.82 -13.03 38.44
N PHE A 15 27.61 -13.40 38.03
CA PHE A 15 26.49 -12.46 37.96
C PHE A 15 25.81 -12.41 39.33
N THR A 16 26.18 -11.43 40.15
CA THR A 16 25.46 -11.18 41.40
C THR A 16 24.20 -10.39 41.06
N ARG A 17 23.05 -11.08 41.02
CA ARG A 17 21.75 -10.40 40.99
C ARG A 17 21.45 -9.96 42.42
N ALA A 18 21.76 -8.71 42.74
CA ALA A 18 21.39 -8.12 44.02
C ALA A 18 19.86 -8.11 44.13
N LYS A 19 19.34 -8.74 45.18
CA LYS A 19 17.92 -8.73 45.54
C LYS A 19 17.77 -7.85 46.78
N ASP A 20 16.95 -6.82 46.59
CA ASP A 20 16.19 -5.98 47.52
C ASP A 20 16.92 -5.41 48.74
N ASP A 21 17.02 -4.08 48.82
CA ASP A 21 16.32 -3.36 49.89
C ASP A 21 16.15 -1.86 49.59
N ILE A 22 15.05 -1.37 50.16
CA ILE A 22 14.35 -0.11 49.97
C ILE A 22 15.21 1.11 50.35
N ASN A 23 15.37 2.07 49.42
CA ASN A 23 15.17 3.53 49.60
C ASN A 23 15.87 4.36 48.51
N ASP A 24 15.08 5.28 47.94
CA ASP A 24 15.45 6.64 47.52
C ASP A 24 16.45 6.86 46.37
N VAL A 25 15.87 7.37 45.27
CA VAL A 25 16.35 8.44 44.40
C VAL A 25 17.52 8.16 43.42
N THR A 26 17.16 8.34 42.14
CA THR A 26 17.97 8.48 40.91
C THR A 26 18.53 7.21 40.29
N ASP A 27 17.80 6.75 39.29
CA ASP A 27 18.19 5.76 38.29
C ASP A 27 19.39 6.26 37.45
N GLU A 28 20.62 5.99 37.90
CA GLU A 28 21.73 5.79 36.98
C GLU A 28 22.16 4.33 37.04
N ILE A 29 21.74 3.56 36.04
CA ILE A 29 22.22 2.20 35.79
C ILE A 29 23.69 2.32 35.38
N HIS A 30 24.59 2.40 36.35
CA HIS A 30 26.03 2.30 36.12
C HIS A 30 26.34 0.88 35.67
N ILE A 31 26.42 0.68 34.35
CA ILE A 31 27.06 -0.49 33.75
C ILE A 31 28.55 -0.38 34.10
N SER A 32 28.94 -0.91 35.26
CA SER A 32 30.34 -0.98 35.68
C SER A 32 31.05 -2.05 34.86
N LEU A 33 31.48 -1.64 33.67
CA LEU A 33 32.31 -2.49 32.83
C LEU A 33 33.64 -2.72 33.55
N ALA A 34 34.11 -3.96 33.57
CA ALA A 34 35.35 -4.29 34.26
C ALA A 34 36.52 -3.42 33.74
N PRO A 35 37.45 -2.98 34.62
CA PRO A 35 38.46 -1.97 34.28
C PRO A 35 39.32 -2.35 33.07
N TYR A 36 39.57 -3.64 32.84
CA TYR A 36 40.30 -4.12 31.66
C TYR A 36 39.54 -3.93 30.34
N ILE A 37 38.21 -3.98 30.35
CA ILE A 37 37.38 -3.75 29.17
C ILE A 37 37.36 -2.26 28.84
N GLN A 38 37.34 -1.40 29.86
CA GLN A 38 37.48 0.05 29.67
C GLN A 38 38.85 0.42 29.10
N THR A 39 39.94 -0.20 29.58
CA THR A 39 41.28 0.02 29.01
C THR A 39 41.38 -0.49 27.57
N TYR A 40 40.73 -1.61 27.26
CA TYR A 40 40.71 -2.17 25.91
C TYR A 40 39.91 -1.27 24.94
N LEU A 41 38.75 -0.76 25.36
CA LEU A 41 37.93 0.18 24.58
C LEU A 41 38.65 1.53 24.39
N ALA A 42 39.36 2.01 25.40
CA ALA A 42 40.17 3.23 25.32
C ALA A 42 41.34 3.07 24.34
N HIS A 43 41.93 1.88 24.23
CA HIS A 43 43.00 1.59 23.28
C HIS A 43 42.50 1.23 21.87
N SER A 44 41.34 0.59 21.73
CA SER A 44 40.75 0.26 20.42
C SER A 44 40.17 1.49 19.69
N GLY A 45 39.95 2.60 20.41
CA GLY A 45 39.60 3.90 19.82
C GLY A 45 40.75 4.59 19.06
N GLN A 46 41.95 4.00 19.03
CA GLN A 46 43.13 4.57 18.34
C GLN A 46 43.46 3.87 16.99
N GLY A 47 42.51 3.16 16.38
CA GLY A 47 42.67 2.51 15.08
C GLY A 47 42.72 3.49 13.90
N LEU A 48 43.84 3.47 13.17
CA LEU A 48 44.23 4.28 12.00
C LEU A 48 43.08 4.63 11.03
N GLY A 49 42.76 5.92 10.95
CA GLY A 49 42.17 6.52 9.76
C GLY A 49 43.27 6.99 8.80
N CYS A 50 43.31 6.45 7.57
CA CYS A 50 43.96 7.17 6.48
C CYS A 50 43.05 8.38 6.13
N CYS A 51 43.60 9.59 6.12
CA CYS A 51 42.93 10.87 5.85
C CYS A 51 42.14 11.55 7.01
N GLY A 52 42.63 11.48 8.25
CA GLY A 52 42.48 12.57 9.25
C GLY A 52 41.07 12.98 9.71
N ILE A 53 40.01 12.29 9.31
CA ILE A 53 38.64 12.57 9.75
C ILE A 53 38.28 11.54 10.81
N GLY A 54 38.40 11.93 12.07
CA GLY A 54 38.03 11.13 13.24
C GLY A 54 36.50 11.10 13.41
N LEU A 55 35.81 10.33 12.58
CA LEU A 55 34.45 9.91 12.90
C LEU A 55 34.55 8.81 13.97
N PRO A 56 33.79 8.89 15.09
CA PRO A 56 33.74 7.81 16.06
C PRO A 56 33.25 6.56 15.34
N VAL A 57 34.11 5.55 15.23
CA VAL A 57 33.84 4.28 14.56
C VAL A 57 32.56 3.70 15.17
N PRO A 58 31.43 3.67 14.45
CA PRO A 58 30.18 3.15 14.98
C PRO A 58 30.25 1.63 14.96
N PHE A 59 31.02 1.08 15.90
CA PHE A 59 31.40 -0.33 15.98
C PHE A 59 32.12 -0.85 14.73
N GLU A 60 33.17 -1.62 14.97
CA GLU A 60 34.04 -2.28 14.00
C GLU A 60 33.31 -3.44 13.28
N ARG A 61 32.08 -3.18 12.80
CA ARG A 61 31.11 -4.16 12.28
C ARG A 61 31.06 -4.19 10.75
N ALA A 62 31.79 -3.29 10.10
CA ALA A 62 32.03 -3.32 8.66
C ALA A 62 33.46 -3.80 8.43
N ALA A 63 33.63 -5.07 8.05
CA ALA A 63 34.85 -5.49 7.38
C ALA A 63 35.08 -4.52 6.19
N PRO A 64 36.27 -3.96 5.99
CA PRO A 64 36.52 -2.88 5.03
C PRO A 64 36.19 -3.20 3.56
N ARG A 65 35.77 -4.44 3.26
CA ARG A 65 35.38 -4.94 1.93
C ARG A 65 33.88 -5.24 1.75
N SER A 66 33.04 -5.19 2.79
CA SER A 66 31.62 -5.58 2.68
C SER A 66 30.69 -4.44 3.08
N TRP A 67 30.28 -3.63 2.10
CA TRP A 67 29.38 -2.49 2.33
C TRP A 67 27.90 -2.90 2.45
N TRP A 68 27.52 -4.04 1.86
CA TRP A 68 26.11 -4.49 1.78
C TRP A 68 25.72 -5.52 2.85
N ASN A 69 26.70 -6.14 3.52
CA ASN A 69 26.47 -7.12 4.58
C ASN A 69 27.46 -6.87 5.73
N PRO A 70 27.12 -5.99 6.70
CA PRO A 70 27.98 -5.71 7.84
C PRO A 70 28.02 -6.92 8.77
N LYS A 71 29.14 -7.63 8.75
CA LYS A 71 29.46 -8.78 9.61
C LYS A 71 30.80 -8.49 10.29
N PHE A 72 30.97 -8.94 11.53
CA PHE A 72 32.28 -8.93 12.16
C PHE A 72 33.26 -9.87 11.41
N ASP A 73 34.55 -9.51 11.43
CA ASP A 73 35.61 -10.33 10.83
C ASP A 73 35.85 -11.64 11.61
N SER A 74 35.42 -11.71 12.88
CA SER A 74 35.47 -12.93 13.68
C SER A 74 34.09 -13.60 13.84
N GLU A 75 34.07 -14.92 13.61
CA GLU A 75 32.84 -15.71 13.67
C GLU A 75 32.30 -15.86 15.09
N ILE A 76 33.18 -15.85 16.08
CA ILE A 76 32.84 -16.00 17.50
C ILE A 76 32.12 -14.75 18.00
N LEU A 77 32.62 -13.54 17.68
CA LEU A 77 31.96 -12.28 18.04
C LEU A 77 30.64 -12.13 17.29
N GLU A 78 30.56 -12.50 16.00
CA GLU A 78 29.31 -12.49 15.25
C GLU A 78 28.26 -13.43 15.86
N GLY A 79 28.68 -14.62 16.31
CA GLY A 79 27.81 -15.58 17.00
C GLY A 79 27.24 -15.00 18.30
N GLN A 80 28.10 -14.40 19.13
CA GLN A 80 27.69 -13.78 20.40
C GLN A 80 26.80 -12.54 20.19
N PHE A 81 27.11 -11.73 19.18
CA PHE A 81 26.28 -10.60 18.79
C PHE A 81 24.90 -11.07 18.35
N LYS A 82 24.81 -12.08 17.46
CA LYS A 82 23.53 -12.61 17.00
C LYS A 82 22.68 -13.13 18.15
N CYS A 83 23.28 -13.88 19.08
CA CYS A 83 22.58 -14.36 20.27
C CYS A 83 22.06 -13.21 21.15
N SER A 84 22.86 -12.16 21.34
CA SER A 84 22.51 -11.01 22.17
C SER A 84 21.48 -10.07 21.50
N ALA A 85 21.57 -9.88 20.18
CA ALA A 85 20.68 -9.00 19.42
C ALA A 85 19.34 -9.68 19.07
N PHE A 86 19.27 -11.01 19.07
CA PHE A 86 18.08 -11.76 18.70
C PHE A 86 16.82 -11.39 19.49
N PRO A 87 16.84 -11.23 20.84
CA PRO A 87 15.67 -10.79 21.60
C PRO A 87 15.17 -9.40 21.18
N GLN A 88 16.10 -8.48 20.90
CA GLN A 88 15.77 -7.12 20.49
C GLN A 88 15.15 -7.08 19.08
N ILE A 89 15.71 -7.85 18.14
CA ILE A 89 15.17 -7.98 16.77
C ILE A 89 13.78 -8.63 16.81
N ARG A 90 13.60 -9.68 17.61
CA ARG A 90 12.30 -10.35 17.81
C ARG A 90 11.26 -9.41 18.40
N LEU A 91 11.65 -8.60 19.39
CA LEU A 91 10.74 -7.64 20.01
C LEU A 91 10.31 -6.55 19.03
N ARG A 92 11.26 -5.98 18.27
CA ARG A 92 10.95 -4.99 17.21
C ARG A 92 10.01 -5.56 16.16
N PHE A 93 10.23 -6.81 15.73
CA PHE A 93 9.34 -7.48 14.77
C PHE A 93 7.92 -7.71 15.33
N ARG A 94 7.77 -8.00 16.62
CA ARG A 94 6.46 -8.12 17.25
C ARG A 94 5.71 -6.80 17.25
N TYR A 95 6.37 -5.72 17.67
CA TYR A 95 5.77 -4.39 17.62
C TYR A 95 5.37 -4.00 16.19
N ALA A 96 6.20 -4.38 15.22
CA ALA A 96 5.92 -4.19 13.82
C ALA A 96 4.64 -4.89 13.35
N LEU A 97 4.51 -6.19 13.65
CA LEU A 97 3.32 -6.96 13.33
C LEU A 97 2.07 -6.43 14.06
N THR A 98 2.19 -6.01 15.31
CA THR A 98 1.07 -5.41 16.03
C THR A 98 0.63 -4.08 15.42
N TYR A 99 1.58 -3.28 14.91
CA TYR A 99 1.26 -2.02 14.24
C TYR A 99 0.51 -2.25 12.92
N ILE A 100 0.98 -3.21 12.12
CA ILE A 100 0.29 -3.63 10.89
C ILE A 100 -1.12 -4.16 11.21
N LEU A 101 -1.28 -4.95 12.28
CA LEU A 101 -2.58 -5.44 12.72
C LEU A 101 -3.51 -4.28 13.09
N LEU A 102 -3.06 -3.31 13.87
CA LEU A 102 -3.85 -2.14 14.24
C LEU A 102 -4.31 -1.36 13.02
N ILE A 103 -3.42 -1.09 12.07
CA ILE A 103 -3.76 -0.40 10.81
C ILE A 103 -4.79 -1.19 10.02
N SER A 104 -4.62 -2.52 9.89
CA SER A 104 -5.58 -3.36 9.18
C SER A 104 -6.98 -3.33 9.82
N VAL A 105 -7.04 -3.30 11.16
CA VAL A 105 -8.31 -3.18 11.90
C VAL A 105 -8.92 -1.80 11.75
N SER A 106 -8.12 -0.73 11.78
CA SER A 106 -8.59 0.64 11.54
C SER A 106 -9.19 0.79 10.15
N TRP A 107 -8.52 0.28 9.11
CA TRP A 107 -9.05 0.29 7.74
C TRP A 107 -10.29 -0.58 7.59
N LEU A 108 -10.30 -1.78 8.18
CA LEU A 108 -11.48 -2.63 8.21
C LEU A 108 -12.68 -1.89 8.81
N ALA A 109 -12.52 -1.29 9.99
CA ALA A 109 -13.58 -0.54 10.66
C ALA A 109 -14.07 0.64 9.82
N TYR A 110 -13.16 1.39 9.19
CA TYR A 110 -13.51 2.48 8.28
C TYR A 110 -14.40 1.99 7.12
N PHE A 111 -13.98 0.94 6.43
CA PHE A 111 -14.75 0.38 5.32
C PHE A 111 -16.06 -0.23 5.78
N VAL A 112 -16.13 -0.82 6.99
CA VAL A 112 -17.38 -1.33 7.59
C VAL A 112 -18.40 -0.24 7.79
N ILE A 113 -18.00 0.84 8.46
CA ILE A 113 -18.91 1.92 8.79
C ILE A 113 -19.38 2.60 7.50
N PHE A 114 -18.44 2.96 6.62
CA PHE A 114 -18.75 3.63 5.36
C PHE A 114 -19.53 2.73 4.38
N GLY A 115 -19.24 1.43 4.37
CA GLY A 115 -19.88 0.45 3.50
C GLY A 115 -21.33 0.16 3.87
N ILE A 116 -21.66 0.17 5.17
CA ILE A 116 -23.03 0.03 5.66
C ILE A 116 -23.89 1.25 5.26
N GLU A 117 -23.32 2.45 5.31
CA GLU A 117 -24.05 3.69 4.98
C GLU A 117 -24.30 3.87 3.47
N SER A 118 -23.43 3.32 2.61
CA SER A 118 -23.44 3.58 1.17
C SER A 118 -24.09 2.49 0.31
N GLU A 119 -24.59 1.39 0.90
CA GLU A 119 -25.21 0.24 0.19
C GLU A 119 -24.37 -0.24 -1.03
N SER A 120 -23.05 -0.11 -0.95
CA SER A 120 -22.15 -0.40 -2.07
C SER A 120 -21.86 -1.90 -2.18
N GLN A 121 -21.99 -2.46 -3.39
CA GLN A 121 -21.77 -3.88 -3.68
C GLN A 121 -20.31 -4.35 -3.40
N PHE A 122 -19.34 -3.43 -3.38
CA PHE A 122 -17.91 -3.76 -3.23
C PHE A 122 -17.41 -3.77 -1.78
N TRP A 123 -18.16 -3.17 -0.86
CA TRP A 123 -17.81 -3.09 0.56
C TRP A 123 -17.49 -4.47 1.20
N PRO A 124 -18.28 -5.55 1.01
CA PRO A 124 -17.97 -6.83 1.65
C PRO A 124 -16.70 -7.48 1.09
N ALA A 125 -16.39 -7.29 -0.19
CA ALA A 125 -15.15 -7.80 -0.78
C ALA A 125 -13.92 -7.13 -0.15
N ILE A 126 -13.96 -5.81 0.02
CA ILE A 126 -12.89 -5.04 0.68
C ILE A 126 -12.74 -5.46 2.15
N ALA A 127 -13.86 -5.66 2.85
CA ALA A 127 -13.86 -6.14 4.23
C ALA A 127 -13.19 -7.51 4.38
N ILE A 128 -13.50 -8.45 3.48
CA ILE A 128 -12.89 -9.78 3.44
C ILE A 128 -11.39 -9.66 3.19
N MET A 129 -10.96 -8.79 2.27
CA MET A 129 -9.53 -8.56 2.01
C MET A 129 -8.78 -8.08 3.26
N PHE A 130 -9.23 -7.01 3.93
CA PHE A 130 -8.57 -6.55 5.16
C PHE A 130 -8.65 -7.57 6.30
N THR A 131 -9.74 -8.32 6.41
CA THR A 131 -9.89 -9.38 7.41
C THR A 131 -8.90 -10.53 7.17
N THR A 132 -8.76 -11.00 5.93
CA THR A 132 -7.81 -12.06 5.59
C THR A 132 -6.38 -11.67 5.92
N VAL A 133 -6.02 -10.40 5.70
CA VAL A 133 -4.71 -9.85 6.05
C VAL A 133 -4.51 -9.79 7.55
N GLY A 134 -5.49 -9.29 8.29
CA GLY A 134 -5.46 -9.27 9.75
C GLY A 134 -5.28 -10.67 10.33
N VAL A 135 -5.94 -11.69 9.76
CA VAL A 135 -5.77 -13.09 10.15
C VAL A 135 -4.36 -13.60 9.83
N VAL A 136 -3.85 -13.38 8.62
CA VAL A 136 -2.49 -13.80 8.22
C VAL A 136 -1.43 -13.17 9.13
N VAL A 137 -1.52 -11.86 9.39
CA VAL A 137 -0.61 -11.14 10.28
C VAL A 137 -0.73 -11.66 11.72
N SER A 138 -1.95 -11.96 12.19
CA SER A 138 -2.18 -12.56 13.52
C SER A 138 -1.57 -13.95 13.65
N VAL A 139 -1.67 -14.79 12.61
CA VAL A 139 -1.03 -16.11 12.58
C VAL A 139 0.49 -15.97 12.64
N ILE A 140 1.06 -15.04 11.88
CA ILE A 140 2.51 -14.79 11.90
C ILE A 140 2.95 -14.22 13.25
N LEU A 141 2.14 -13.35 13.87
CA LEU A 141 2.37 -12.85 15.23
C LEU A 141 2.35 -13.99 16.25
N TYR A 142 1.39 -14.91 16.15
CA TYR A 142 1.32 -16.10 16.99
C TYR A 142 2.56 -17.01 16.80
N ILE A 143 2.96 -17.27 15.56
CA ILE A 143 4.19 -18.01 15.25
C ILE A 143 5.42 -17.30 15.85
N THR A 144 5.44 -15.97 15.88
CA THR A 144 6.53 -15.19 16.49
C THR A 144 6.64 -15.39 18.01
N TYR A 145 5.58 -15.84 18.68
CA TYR A 145 5.64 -16.28 20.08
C TYR A 145 6.25 -17.67 20.27
N THR A 146 6.11 -18.54 19.27
CA THR A 146 6.68 -19.90 19.30
C THR A 146 8.20 -19.91 19.09
N ASP A 147 8.86 -21.00 19.51
CA ASP A 147 10.31 -21.20 19.32
C ASP A 147 10.70 -21.51 17.87
N HIS A 148 9.74 -21.87 17.02
CA HIS A 148 9.93 -22.12 15.59
C HIS A 148 10.44 -20.88 14.83
N TYR A 149 10.22 -19.69 15.39
CA TYR A 149 10.67 -18.43 14.82
C TYR A 149 12.20 -18.31 14.72
N ARG A 150 12.99 -18.97 15.59
CA ARG A 150 14.46 -18.76 15.66
C ARG A 150 15.18 -19.08 14.34
N THR A 151 14.73 -20.10 13.62
CA THR A 151 15.36 -20.55 12.38
C THR A 151 14.89 -19.75 11.16
N PHE A 152 13.69 -19.17 11.22
CA PHE A 152 13.00 -18.59 10.06
C PHE A 152 12.79 -17.07 10.16
N VAL A 153 13.57 -16.35 10.98
CA VAL A 153 13.40 -14.89 11.16
C VAL A 153 13.46 -14.10 9.85
N LEU A 154 14.51 -14.31 9.04
CA LEU A 154 14.68 -13.63 7.76
C LEU A 154 13.64 -14.04 6.71
N PRO A 155 13.34 -15.33 6.47
CA PRO A 155 12.31 -15.70 5.50
C PRO A 155 10.91 -15.27 5.93
N ILE A 156 10.59 -15.25 7.23
CA ILE A 156 9.29 -14.76 7.72
C ILE A 156 9.15 -13.26 7.48
N SER A 157 10.16 -12.45 7.78
CA SER A 157 10.08 -11.00 7.55
C SER A 157 10.00 -10.65 6.06
N VAL A 158 10.78 -11.33 5.22
CA VAL A 158 10.68 -11.22 3.75
C VAL A 158 9.30 -11.67 3.27
N GLY A 159 8.79 -12.78 3.79
CA GLY A 159 7.45 -13.29 3.49
C GLY A 159 6.36 -12.29 3.84
N VAL A 160 6.43 -11.64 5.01
CA VAL A 160 5.49 -10.58 5.41
C VAL A 160 5.54 -9.40 4.44
N ALA A 161 6.72 -8.91 4.07
CA ALA A 161 6.83 -7.82 3.10
C ALA A 161 6.25 -8.19 1.73
N LEU A 162 6.54 -9.40 1.24
CA LEU A 162 5.97 -9.89 -0.02
C LEU A 162 4.44 -9.98 0.07
N VAL A 163 3.89 -10.54 1.15
CA VAL A 163 2.44 -10.62 1.35
C VAL A 163 1.80 -9.23 1.36
N LEU A 164 2.42 -8.25 2.02
CA LEU A 164 1.94 -6.86 2.03
C LEU A 164 2.00 -6.22 0.63
N CYS A 165 3.06 -6.45 -0.14
CA CYS A 165 3.17 -6.00 -1.53
C CYS A 165 2.14 -6.67 -2.44
N PHE A 166 1.94 -7.98 -2.32
CA PHE A 166 0.93 -8.71 -3.10
C PHE A 166 -0.47 -8.20 -2.75
N LEU A 167 -0.74 -8.01 -1.47
CA LEU A 167 -2.01 -7.46 -1.01
C LEU A 167 -2.29 -6.08 -1.61
N SER A 168 -1.32 -5.17 -1.61
CA SER A 168 -1.56 -3.82 -2.13
C SER A 168 -1.81 -3.83 -3.65
N ILE A 169 -1.14 -4.70 -4.40
CA ILE A 169 -1.43 -4.94 -5.82
C ILE A 169 -2.83 -5.53 -6.01
N ILE A 170 -3.19 -6.55 -5.23
CA ILE A 170 -4.51 -7.19 -5.28
C ILE A 170 -5.61 -6.16 -4.96
N PHE A 171 -5.42 -5.33 -3.93
CA PHE A 171 -6.34 -4.25 -3.58
C PHE A 171 -6.54 -3.28 -4.75
N LEU A 172 -5.48 -2.92 -5.48
CA LEU A 172 -5.57 -2.06 -6.66
C LEU A 172 -6.36 -2.70 -7.82
N VAL A 173 -6.31 -4.02 -7.97
CA VAL A 173 -7.11 -4.74 -8.98
C VAL A 173 -8.57 -4.85 -8.56
N PHE A 174 -8.83 -5.15 -7.29
CA PHE A 174 -10.19 -5.42 -6.80
C PHE A 174 -11.03 -4.16 -6.57
N VAL A 175 -10.40 -3.00 -6.39
CA VAL A 175 -11.08 -1.73 -6.12
C VAL A 175 -10.76 -0.75 -7.27
N PRO A 176 -11.55 -0.78 -8.36
CA PRO A 176 -11.37 0.18 -9.44
C PRO A 176 -11.79 1.58 -8.97
N PRO A 177 -10.97 2.61 -9.25
CA PRO A 177 -11.12 3.98 -8.74
C PRO A 177 -12.42 4.66 -9.18
N TYR A 178 -13.05 4.17 -10.25
CA TYR A 178 -14.26 4.76 -10.81
C TYR A 178 -15.57 4.18 -10.22
N THR A 179 -15.48 3.05 -9.50
CA THR A 179 -16.68 2.30 -9.05
C THR A 179 -16.85 2.23 -7.53
N ALA A 180 -15.76 2.42 -6.77
CA ALA A 180 -15.76 2.23 -5.33
C ALA A 180 -15.82 3.52 -4.50
N GLY A 181 -15.88 4.70 -5.13
CA GLY A 181 -15.94 5.99 -4.44
C GLY A 181 -14.62 6.43 -3.77
N LEU A 182 -13.55 5.63 -3.86
CA LEU A 182 -12.21 6.04 -3.43
C LEU A 182 -11.57 6.92 -4.50
N THR A 183 -11.10 8.12 -4.12
CA THR A 183 -10.39 9.00 -5.05
C THR A 183 -9.05 8.36 -5.48
N LEU A 184 -8.56 8.72 -6.68
CA LEU A 184 -7.22 8.32 -7.15
C LEU A 184 -6.12 8.64 -6.12
N VAL A 185 -6.29 9.75 -5.40
CA VAL A 185 -5.43 10.18 -4.30
C VAL A 185 -5.48 9.20 -3.13
N GLY A 186 -6.67 8.68 -2.78
CA GLY A 186 -6.84 7.67 -1.73
C GLY A 186 -6.14 6.35 -2.05
N HIS A 187 -6.19 5.92 -3.31
CA HIS A 187 -5.44 4.72 -3.75
C HIS A 187 -3.93 4.90 -3.63
N PHE A 188 -3.41 6.05 -4.05
CA PHE A 188 -1.99 6.36 -3.92
C PHE A 188 -1.56 6.49 -2.45
N ALA A 189 -2.40 7.12 -1.61
CA ALA A 189 -2.17 7.23 -0.17
C ALA A 189 -2.10 5.85 0.50
N LEU A 190 -3.06 4.97 0.26
CA LEU A 190 -3.05 3.59 0.78
C LEU A 190 -1.83 2.79 0.32
N CYS A 191 -1.47 2.92 -0.95
CA CYS A 191 -0.29 2.28 -1.53
C CYS A 191 1.01 2.77 -0.87
N SER A 192 1.17 4.08 -0.74
CA SER A 192 2.34 4.69 -0.10
C SER A 192 2.41 4.40 1.40
N GLU A 193 1.27 4.31 2.10
CA GLU A 193 1.19 3.89 3.50
C GLU A 193 1.76 2.47 3.69
N ILE A 194 1.32 1.51 2.88
CA ILE A 194 1.82 0.12 2.93
C ILE A 194 3.33 0.06 2.65
N LEU A 195 3.83 0.84 1.69
CA LEU A 195 5.27 0.93 1.41
C LEU A 195 6.06 1.51 2.58
N LEU A 196 5.54 2.57 3.22
CA LEU A 196 6.17 3.17 4.38
C LEU A 196 6.20 2.19 5.56
N LEU A 197 5.16 1.37 5.73
CA LEU A 197 5.15 0.31 6.74
C LEU A 197 6.26 -0.71 6.50
N ILE A 198 6.41 -1.17 5.25
CA ILE A 198 7.47 -2.13 4.90
C ILE A 198 8.86 -1.54 5.19
N TYR A 199 9.08 -0.27 4.84
CA TYR A 199 10.37 0.39 5.00
C TYR A 199 10.72 0.74 6.45
N THR A 200 9.76 1.27 7.21
CA THR A 200 10.04 1.84 8.54
C THR A 200 9.90 0.82 9.66
N VAL A 201 8.99 -0.14 9.51
CA VAL A 201 8.53 -0.97 10.62
C VAL A 201 9.10 -2.39 10.55
N LEU A 202 9.42 -2.93 9.36
CA LEU A 202 10.01 -4.27 9.26
C LEU A 202 11.54 -4.25 9.51
N PRO A 203 12.05 -4.96 10.53
CA PRO A 203 13.47 -5.02 10.87
C PRO A 203 14.23 -5.96 9.93
N MET A 204 14.30 -5.60 8.65
CA MET A 204 15.02 -6.32 7.61
C MET A 204 16.29 -5.62 7.19
N PRO A 205 17.29 -6.34 6.67
CA PRO A 205 18.45 -5.69 6.07
C PRO A 205 18.02 -4.82 4.89
N LEU A 206 18.58 -3.62 4.82
CA LEU A 206 18.17 -2.57 3.89
C LEU A 206 18.16 -3.03 2.42
N TYR A 207 19.12 -3.87 2.01
CA TYR A 207 19.20 -4.36 0.63
C TYR A 207 17.98 -5.18 0.20
N MET A 208 17.44 -6.05 1.07
CA MET A 208 16.25 -6.84 0.75
C MET A 208 15.01 -5.95 0.63
N CYS A 209 14.89 -4.97 1.52
CA CYS A 209 13.79 -4.00 1.48
C CYS A 209 13.83 -3.19 0.17
N VAL A 210 15.00 -2.69 -0.24
CA VAL A 210 15.14 -1.92 -1.48
C VAL A 210 14.80 -2.76 -2.70
N ILE A 211 15.23 -4.02 -2.77
CA ILE A 211 14.89 -4.92 -3.87
C ILE A 211 13.38 -5.16 -3.94
N ILE A 212 12.74 -5.44 -2.80
CA ILE A 212 11.28 -5.68 -2.75
C ILE A 212 10.51 -4.41 -3.14
N CYS A 213 10.89 -3.25 -2.60
CA CYS A 213 10.22 -1.97 -2.92
C CYS A 213 10.42 -1.56 -4.38
N THR A 214 11.60 -1.76 -4.96
CA THR A 214 11.84 -1.45 -6.38
C THR A 214 11.05 -2.36 -7.31
N MET A 215 11.00 -3.66 -7.03
CA MET A 215 10.14 -4.61 -7.74
C MET A 215 8.67 -4.25 -7.61
N TYR A 216 8.24 -3.86 -6.41
CA TYR A 216 6.89 -3.38 -6.17
C TYR A 216 6.56 -2.14 -7.01
N SER A 217 7.42 -1.11 -7.02
CA SER A 217 7.20 0.11 -7.81
C SER A 217 7.08 -0.18 -9.30
N PHE A 218 7.90 -1.09 -9.82
CA PHE A 218 7.81 -1.52 -11.22
C PHE A 218 6.47 -2.23 -11.53
N LEU A 219 6.06 -3.17 -10.67
CA LEU A 219 4.79 -3.88 -10.81
C LEU A 219 3.59 -2.95 -10.67
N PHE A 220 3.66 -1.99 -9.74
CA PHE A 220 2.62 -0.99 -9.53
C PHE A 220 2.46 -0.09 -10.75
N GLU A 221 3.56 0.39 -11.34
CA GLU A 221 3.53 1.21 -12.56
C GLU A 221 2.97 0.41 -13.74
N PHE A 222 3.44 -0.84 -13.93
CA PHE A 222 2.95 -1.71 -14.98
C PHE A 222 1.46 -2.01 -14.84
N LEU A 223 1.01 -2.35 -13.63
CA LEU A 223 -0.40 -2.63 -13.36
C LEU A 223 -1.25 -1.38 -13.53
N THR A 224 -0.77 -0.22 -13.09
CA THR A 224 -1.47 1.06 -13.25
C THR A 224 -1.55 1.43 -14.74
N ALA A 225 -0.46 1.32 -15.50
CA ALA A 225 -0.47 1.56 -16.94
C ALA A 225 -1.43 0.60 -17.67
N TYR A 226 -1.46 -0.67 -17.29
CA TYR A 226 -2.34 -1.67 -17.88
C TYR A 226 -3.82 -1.42 -17.53
N LEU A 227 -4.13 -1.25 -16.24
CA LEU A 227 -5.51 -1.15 -15.74
C LEU A 227 -6.13 0.21 -16.08
N TYR A 228 -5.37 1.30 -15.95
CA TYR A 228 -5.88 2.65 -16.25
C TYR A 228 -5.80 2.97 -17.74
N GLY A 229 -4.76 2.48 -18.46
CA GLY A 229 -4.66 2.69 -19.91
C GLY A 229 -5.79 1.99 -20.68
N THR A 230 -6.29 0.86 -20.19
CA THR A 230 -7.45 0.18 -20.78
C THR A 230 -8.76 0.89 -20.45
N GLU A 231 -8.92 1.41 -19.24
CA GLU A 231 -10.13 2.14 -18.84
C GLU A 231 -10.24 3.52 -19.49
N THR A 232 -9.15 4.27 -19.70
CA THR A 232 -9.18 5.53 -20.48
C THR A 232 -9.51 5.26 -21.94
N ALA A 233 -8.89 4.25 -22.55
CA ALA A 233 -9.21 3.83 -23.91
C ALA A 233 -10.69 3.38 -24.05
N ARG A 234 -11.21 2.69 -23.03
CA ARG A 234 -12.63 2.29 -22.97
C ARG A 234 -13.55 3.50 -22.79
N ALA A 235 -13.19 4.46 -21.93
CA ALA A 235 -13.96 5.67 -21.70
C ALA A 235 -14.01 6.56 -22.95
N GLU A 236 -12.90 6.70 -23.67
CA GLU A 236 -12.85 7.37 -24.97
C GLU A 236 -13.70 6.64 -26.02
N TYR A 237 -13.63 5.30 -26.07
CA TYR A 237 -14.46 4.50 -26.97
C TYR A 237 -15.96 4.68 -26.70
N PHE A 238 -16.38 4.63 -25.44
CA PHE A 238 -17.79 4.82 -25.06
C PHE A 238 -18.26 6.25 -25.33
N THR A 239 -17.45 7.26 -24.99
CA THR A 239 -17.78 8.67 -25.26
C THR A 239 -17.89 8.94 -26.76
N GLY A 240 -16.96 8.39 -27.56
CA GLY A 240 -17.02 8.46 -29.03
C GLY A 240 -18.25 7.77 -29.60
N LYS A 241 -18.65 6.63 -29.02
CA LYS A 241 -19.86 5.89 -29.43
C LYS A 241 -21.15 6.62 -29.06
N ILE A 242 -21.22 7.23 -27.88
CA ILE A 242 -22.38 8.05 -27.47
C ILE A 242 -22.48 9.30 -28.35
N LYS A 243 -21.36 9.96 -28.64
CA LYS A 243 -21.35 11.15 -29.52
C LYS A 243 -21.84 10.82 -30.92
N THR A 244 -21.39 9.70 -31.49
CA THR A 244 -21.84 9.22 -32.81
C THR A 244 -23.32 8.85 -32.80
N LEU A 245 -23.82 8.15 -31.76
CA LEU A 245 -25.24 7.85 -31.63
C LEU A 245 -26.11 9.11 -31.57
N ASN A 246 -25.74 10.09 -30.72
CA ASN A 246 -26.48 11.35 -30.62
C ASN A 246 -26.49 12.11 -31.97
N THR A 247 -25.36 12.13 -32.68
CA THR A 247 -25.32 12.75 -34.02
C THR A 247 -26.23 12.01 -35.02
N THR A 248 -26.28 10.68 -34.98
CA THR A 248 -27.19 9.92 -35.86
C THR A 248 -28.67 10.11 -35.50
N THR A 249 -29.01 10.23 -34.22
CA THR A 249 -30.38 10.51 -33.79
C THR A 249 -30.81 11.92 -34.19
N ASP A 250 -29.91 12.90 -34.08
CA ASP A 250 -30.17 14.28 -34.51
C ASP A 250 -30.41 14.37 -36.01
N LEU A 251 -29.60 13.67 -36.82
CA LEU A 251 -29.79 13.60 -38.28
C LEU A 251 -31.11 12.92 -38.67
N LEU A 252 -31.52 11.87 -37.96
CA LEU A 252 -32.81 11.21 -38.20
C LEU A 252 -33.99 12.10 -37.79
N ASN A 253 -33.85 12.87 -36.70
CA ASN A 253 -34.86 13.78 -36.23
C ASN A 253 -35.04 14.97 -37.19
N GLU A 254 -33.94 15.55 -37.70
CA GLU A 254 -34.01 16.55 -38.77
C GLU A 254 -34.65 16.01 -40.05
N ARG A 255 -34.32 14.77 -40.43
CA ARG A 255 -34.94 14.11 -41.60
C ARG A 255 -36.45 13.93 -41.42
N HIS A 256 -36.89 13.55 -40.22
CA HIS A 256 -38.31 13.35 -39.91
C HIS A 256 -39.10 14.68 -39.91
N ASN A 257 -38.51 15.74 -39.36
CA ASN A 257 -39.10 17.09 -39.39
C ASN A 257 -39.24 17.60 -40.82
N PHE A 258 -38.21 17.41 -41.66
CA PHE A 258 -38.27 17.80 -43.06
C PHE A 258 -39.37 17.05 -43.84
N THR A 259 -39.54 15.75 -43.62
CA THR A 259 -40.64 14.98 -44.27
C THR A 259 -42.02 15.40 -43.79
N SER A 260 -42.16 15.78 -42.51
CA SER A 260 -43.43 16.23 -41.93
C SER A 260 -43.86 17.58 -42.50
N ASP A 261 -42.90 18.50 -42.69
CA ASP A 261 -43.15 19.81 -43.31
C ASP A 261 -43.49 19.69 -44.81
N GLN A 262 -42.83 18.76 -45.51
CA GLN A 262 -43.15 18.48 -46.91
C GLN A 262 -44.56 17.86 -47.06
N GLN A 263 -45.00 17.04 -46.11
CA GLN A 263 -46.35 16.47 -46.13
C GLN A 263 -47.43 17.51 -45.79
N ASN A 264 -47.19 18.38 -44.81
CA ASN A 264 -48.11 19.46 -44.44
C ASN A 264 -48.26 20.53 -45.54
N THR A 265 -47.17 20.86 -46.25
CA THR A 265 -47.24 21.77 -47.39
C THR A 265 -48.03 21.18 -48.57
N SER A 266 -47.90 19.86 -48.81
CA SER A 266 -48.69 19.16 -49.84
C SER A 266 -50.19 19.09 -49.50
N LEU A 267 -50.54 18.85 -48.23
CA LEU A 267 -51.93 18.81 -47.75
C LEU A 267 -52.59 20.20 -47.81
N LYS A 268 -51.87 21.25 -47.41
CA LYS A 268 -52.37 22.63 -47.47
C LYS A 268 -52.60 23.09 -48.92
N SER A 269 -51.76 22.64 -49.85
CA SER A 269 -51.97 22.84 -51.29
C SER A 269 -53.24 22.13 -51.78
N SER A 270 -53.42 20.85 -51.43
CA SER A 270 -54.63 20.08 -51.79
C SER A 270 -55.92 20.70 -51.24
N ASP A 271 -55.94 21.10 -49.96
CA ASP A 271 -57.10 21.73 -49.33
C ASP A 271 -57.48 23.07 -49.96
N SER A 272 -56.49 23.85 -50.38
CA SER A 272 -56.74 25.10 -51.12
C SER A 272 -57.41 24.85 -52.47
N VAL A 273 -57.02 23.77 -53.17
CA VAL A 273 -57.61 23.34 -54.45
C VAL A 273 -59.06 22.86 -54.25
N TRP A 274 -59.34 22.09 -53.19
CA TRP A 274 -60.70 21.64 -52.88
C TRP A 274 -61.62 22.78 -52.44
N LYS A 275 -61.12 23.74 -51.65
CA LYS A 275 -61.89 24.95 -51.27
C LYS A 275 -62.29 25.80 -52.48
N ILE A 276 -61.40 25.96 -53.47
CA ILE A 276 -61.72 26.64 -54.73
C ILE A 276 -62.79 25.86 -55.52
N LYS A 277 -62.71 24.53 -55.54
CA LYS A 277 -63.64 23.67 -56.28
C LYS A 277 -65.04 23.61 -55.64
N LEU A 278 -65.15 23.61 -54.31
CA LEU A 278 -66.43 23.65 -53.57
C LEU A 278 -67.14 25.00 -53.66
N ARG A 279 -66.39 26.11 -53.71
CA ARG A 279 -66.98 27.46 -53.94
C ARG A 279 -67.67 27.58 -55.29
N ARG A 280 -67.27 26.76 -56.27
CA ARG A 280 -67.85 26.73 -57.63
C ARG A 280 -69.14 25.89 -57.73
N ARG A 281 -69.51 25.11 -56.71
CA ARG A 281 -70.70 24.21 -56.73
C ARG A 281 -71.94 24.75 -55.99
N ARG A 282 -71.88 25.93 -55.35
CA ARG A 282 -72.96 26.45 -54.49
C ARG A 282 -73.84 27.52 -55.15
N VAL A 283 -74.04 27.47 -56.47
CA VAL A 283 -74.92 28.39 -57.21
C VAL A 283 -75.95 27.58 -58.02
N SER A 284 -77.23 27.92 -57.80
CA SER A 284 -78.47 27.57 -58.53
C SER A 284 -79.33 26.40 -58.01
N PRO A 285 -80.60 26.70 -57.72
CA PRO A 285 -81.73 25.95 -58.29
C PRO A 285 -82.59 26.86 -59.20
N PRO A 286 -83.18 26.36 -60.30
CA PRO A 286 -84.03 27.16 -61.17
C PRO A 286 -85.49 27.17 -60.69
N ILE A 287 -86.14 28.29 -61.02
CA ILE A 287 -87.55 28.64 -60.78
C ILE A 287 -88.42 27.95 -61.84
N GLU A 288 -89.36 27.10 -61.42
CA GLU A 288 -90.37 26.48 -62.30
C GLU A 288 -91.65 27.35 -62.31
N ARG A 289 -92.02 27.86 -63.49
CA ARG A 289 -93.12 28.82 -63.73
C ARG A 289 -94.35 28.05 -64.24
N ARG A 290 -95.42 27.89 -63.43
CA ARG A 290 -96.72 27.33 -63.89
C ARG A 290 -97.62 28.43 -64.50
N ARG A 291 -98.23 28.10 -65.64
CA ARG A 291 -99.46 28.72 -66.16
C ARG A 291 -100.66 28.26 -65.36
#